data_AF-A0A0F7SWF5-F1
#
_entry.id   AF-A0A0F7SWF5-F1
#
_cell.length_a   1.000
_cell.length_b   1.000
_cell.length_c   1.000
_cell.angle_alpha   90.00
_cell.angle_beta   90.00
_cell.angle_gamma   90.00
#
_symmetry.space_group_name_H-M   'P 1'
#
loop_
_entity.id
_entity.type
_entity.pdbx_description
1 polymer ?
#
loop_
_entity_poly.entity_id
_entity_poly.type
_entity_poly.pdbx_seq_one_letter_code
_entity_poly.pdbx_strand_id
1 'polypeptide(L)'
;MFTGLIEHRAQLYSRTPQDSTDSNAYAAGGFTLTFHHAGPILGDCTVGDSIAVNGACLTVLEFDPQGGEHGQHAQTSGSTGPIGGWFKMGLAPETLNRTNLGQLKEGDWVNCERAMSADTRFGGHFVQGYITLDGTSLTLTESSVVPATAAPSDGAQVNEQVSFGIMLIAHSQSKVTLSSKNVGDTVNVEVDSVGKFIGVAVDSVLSGSGGAAGKKLEGLIESIVERVLEKRGLI
;
A
#
# COMPACT_ATOMS: atom_id res chain seq x y z
N MET A 1 1.90 5.27 12.26
CA MET A 1 0.82 4.28 12.07
C MET A 1 -0.32 4.96 11.34
N PHE A 2 -1.03 4.23 10.49
CA PHE A 2 -2.13 4.73 9.66
C PHE A 2 -3.36 3.84 9.85
N THR A 3 -4.54 4.36 9.52
CA THR A 3 -5.83 3.65 9.61
C THR A 3 -6.31 3.12 8.28
N GLY A 4 -5.83 3.69 7.19
CA GLY A 4 -6.33 3.51 5.84
C GLY A 4 -7.59 4.32 5.52
N LEU A 5 -7.86 5.37 6.30
CA LEU A 5 -8.91 6.35 6.03
C LEU A 5 -8.29 7.54 5.32
N ILE A 6 -8.43 7.57 4.00
CA ILE A 6 -7.85 8.62 3.17
C ILE A 6 -8.43 9.98 3.56
N GLU A 7 -7.55 10.89 3.99
CA GLU A 7 -7.92 12.23 4.42
C GLU A 7 -8.03 13.18 3.23
N HIS A 8 -7.15 13.01 2.25
CA HIS A 8 -7.00 13.96 1.15
C HIS A 8 -6.41 13.33 -0.10
N ARG A 9 -6.55 14.02 -1.23
CA ARG A 9 -5.84 13.68 -2.47
C ARG A 9 -4.90 14.81 -2.85
N ALA A 10 -3.64 14.48 -3.06
CA ALA A 10 -2.65 15.40 -3.61
C ALA A 10 -2.33 15.00 -5.05
N GLN A 11 -1.70 15.90 -5.80
CA GLN A 11 -1.27 15.62 -7.16
C GLN A 11 0.25 15.72 -7.25
N LEU A 12 0.88 14.81 -7.98
CA LEU A 12 2.31 14.84 -8.22
C LEU A 12 2.64 16.06 -9.07
N TYR A 13 3.45 16.97 -8.54
CA TYR A 13 3.89 18.18 -9.24
C TYR A 13 5.21 17.94 -9.96
N SER A 14 6.20 17.39 -9.25
CA SER A 14 7.54 17.17 -9.82
C SER A 14 8.19 15.91 -9.28
N ARG A 15 9.01 15.28 -10.12
CA ARG A 15 9.86 14.14 -9.76
C ARG A 15 11.30 14.41 -10.15
N THR A 16 12.20 14.43 -9.18
CA THR A 16 13.62 14.74 -9.40
C THR A 16 14.50 13.56 -8.96
N PRO A 17 15.38 13.02 -9.83
CA PRO A 17 16.37 12.03 -9.39
C PRO A 17 17.26 12.60 -8.29
N GLN A 18 17.56 11.80 -7.28
CA GLN A 18 18.47 12.22 -6.23
C GLN A 18 19.91 11.95 -6.67
N ASP A 19 20.71 13.01 -6.76
CA ASP A 19 22.11 12.88 -7.16
C ASP A 19 22.97 12.42 -5.99
N SER A 20 23.93 11.55 -6.27
CA SER A 20 24.80 10.89 -5.26
C SER A 20 25.75 11.83 -4.51
N THR A 21 25.79 13.10 -4.91
CA THR A 21 26.66 14.15 -4.35
C THR A 21 25.94 15.08 -3.37
N ASP A 22 24.62 14.96 -3.25
CA ASP A 22 23.84 15.73 -2.27
C ASP A 22 24.08 15.16 -0.86
N SER A 23 24.51 16.00 0.09
CA SER A 23 24.68 15.60 1.49
C SER A 23 23.37 15.20 2.18
N ASN A 24 22.22 15.57 1.58
CA ASN A 24 20.88 15.16 1.99
C ASN A 24 20.36 13.98 1.14
N ALA A 25 21.22 13.28 0.40
CA ALA A 25 20.87 12.06 -0.34
C ALA A 25 20.36 10.96 0.61
N TYR A 26 19.06 10.61 0.52
CA TYR A 26 18.47 9.58 1.39
C TYR A 26 18.83 8.17 0.91
N ALA A 27 19.02 8.00 -0.41
CA ALA A 27 19.60 6.80 -1.01
C ALA A 27 20.10 7.10 -2.43
N ALA A 28 21.28 6.60 -2.80
CA ALA A 28 21.74 6.64 -4.19
C ALA A 28 20.73 5.92 -5.11
N GLY A 29 20.33 6.56 -6.21
CA GLY A 29 19.30 6.05 -7.12
C GLY A 29 17.85 6.28 -6.67
N GLY A 30 17.64 7.04 -5.58
CA GLY A 30 16.32 7.47 -5.14
C GLY A 30 15.76 8.63 -5.96
N PHE A 31 14.52 9.02 -5.64
CA PHE A 31 13.85 10.18 -6.21
C PHE A 31 13.24 11.04 -5.10
N THR A 32 13.21 12.34 -5.34
CA THR A 32 12.40 13.27 -4.57
C THR A 32 11.12 13.55 -5.34
N LEU A 33 9.97 13.40 -4.67
CA LEU A 33 8.65 13.73 -5.21
C LEU A 33 8.08 14.94 -4.47
N THR A 34 7.52 15.89 -5.22
CA THR A 34 6.80 17.04 -4.66
C THR A 34 5.33 16.91 -5.03
N PHE A 35 4.46 17.00 -4.04
CA PHE A 35 3.02 16.93 -4.20
C PHE A 35 2.36 18.25 -3.84
N HIS A 36 1.42 18.70 -4.65
CA HIS A 36 0.64 19.93 -4.41
C HIS A 36 -0.84 19.64 -4.16
N HIS A 37 -1.61 20.72 -3.92
CA HIS A 37 -3.01 20.69 -3.48
C HIS A 37 -3.20 20.08 -2.09
N ALA A 38 -2.15 19.97 -1.28
CA ALA A 38 -2.11 19.26 -0.01
C ALA A 38 -2.32 20.14 1.23
N GLY A 39 -2.48 21.46 1.08
CA GLY A 39 -2.71 22.40 2.20
C GLY A 39 -3.64 21.91 3.32
N PRO A 40 -4.79 21.26 3.03
CA PRO A 40 -5.68 20.73 4.06
C PRO A 40 -5.07 19.72 5.05
N ILE A 41 -3.99 19.03 4.68
CA ILE A 41 -3.29 18.05 5.52
C ILE A 41 -1.92 18.53 6.01
N LEU A 42 -1.64 19.83 5.92
CA LEU A 42 -0.34 20.39 6.29
C LEU A 42 -0.40 21.37 7.47
N GLY A 43 -1.59 21.63 8.02
CA GLY A 43 -1.79 22.62 9.08
C GLY A 43 -1.04 22.32 10.38
N ASP A 44 -0.78 21.05 10.66
CA ASP A 44 -0.07 20.54 11.84
C ASP A 44 1.21 19.77 11.47
N CYS A 45 1.65 19.86 10.22
CA CYS A 45 2.81 19.13 9.72
C CYS A 45 4.12 19.74 10.24
N THR A 46 5.12 18.88 10.45
CA THR A 46 6.51 19.22 10.75
C THR A 46 7.44 18.43 9.81
N VAL A 47 8.63 18.97 9.52
CA VAL A 47 9.67 18.20 8.81
C VAL A 47 10.05 16.97 9.64
N GLY A 48 10.10 15.81 9.00
CA GLY A 48 10.28 14.52 9.67
C GLY A 48 8.98 13.77 9.95
N ASP A 49 7.82 14.42 9.81
CA ASP A 49 6.54 13.74 9.96
C ASP A 49 6.29 12.71 8.86
N SER A 50 5.41 11.77 9.16
CA SER A 50 5.04 10.69 8.24
C SER A 50 3.69 10.95 7.58
N ILE A 51 3.67 10.91 6.25
CA ILE A 51 2.45 10.93 5.43
C ILE A 51 2.48 9.68 4.54
N ALA A 52 1.40 8.91 4.55
CA ALA A 52 1.22 7.81 3.62
C ALA A 52 0.78 8.36 2.26
N VAL A 53 1.50 8.01 1.20
CA VAL A 53 1.15 8.34 -0.20
C VAL A 53 0.82 7.05 -0.94
N ASN A 54 -0.43 6.90 -1.36
CA ASN A 54 -0.99 5.63 -1.83
C ASN A 54 -0.64 4.46 -0.86
N GLY A 55 -0.71 4.70 0.45
CA GLY A 55 -0.38 3.71 1.47
C GLY A 55 1.12 3.50 1.75
N ALA A 56 2.02 4.07 0.95
CA ALA A 56 3.45 4.03 1.25
C ALA A 56 3.79 5.09 2.31
N CYS A 57 4.25 4.66 3.48
CA CYS A 57 4.72 5.55 4.54
C CYS A 57 6.01 6.26 4.10
N LEU A 58 5.98 7.58 4.03
CA LEU A 58 7.11 8.41 3.63
C LEU A 58 7.33 9.54 4.63
N THR A 59 8.54 10.11 4.63
CA THR A 59 8.94 11.20 5.52
C THR A 59 8.90 12.55 4.80
N VAL A 60 8.24 13.53 5.40
CA VAL A 60 8.19 14.90 4.89
C VAL A 60 9.54 15.56 5.06
N LEU A 61 10.09 16.08 3.96
CA LEU A 61 11.39 16.75 3.92
C LEU A 61 11.24 18.27 3.94
N GLU A 62 10.28 18.76 3.17
CA GLU A 62 9.92 20.17 3.06
C GLU A 62 8.43 20.26 2.81
N PHE A 63 7.80 21.34 3.27
CA PHE A 63 6.39 21.59 3.00
C PHE A 63 6.07 23.08 3.14
N ASP A 64 4.98 23.49 2.52
CA ASP A 64 4.38 24.81 2.71
C ASP A 64 2.84 24.64 2.72
N PRO A 65 2.17 24.87 3.85
CA PRO A 65 0.72 24.69 3.96
C PRO A 65 -0.08 25.75 3.19
N GLN A 66 0.49 26.93 2.93
CA GLN A 66 -0.18 28.06 2.29
C GLN A 66 0.10 28.15 0.79
N GLY A 67 1.18 27.51 0.33
CA GLY A 67 1.57 27.52 -1.09
C GLY A 67 2.29 28.81 -1.51
N GLY A 68 3.06 29.40 -0.60
CA GLY A 68 3.86 30.60 -0.86
C GLY A 68 5.07 30.37 -1.77
N GLU A 69 5.77 31.47 -2.09
CA GLU A 69 6.86 31.55 -3.09
C GLU A 69 8.18 30.85 -2.67
N HIS A 70 8.26 30.23 -1.49
CA HIS A 70 9.48 29.54 -1.03
C HIS A 70 9.70 28.14 -1.65
N GLY A 71 9.02 27.84 -2.76
CA GLY A 71 9.36 26.74 -3.67
C GLY A 71 10.02 27.26 -4.94
N GLN A 72 11.26 27.75 -4.87
CA GLN A 72 12.05 28.25 -6.03
C GLN A 72 12.33 27.22 -7.15
N HIS A 73 11.59 26.12 -7.25
CA HIS A 73 11.71 25.16 -8.35
C HIS A 73 10.38 24.74 -9.02
N ALA A 74 9.31 25.51 -8.85
CA ALA A 74 7.99 25.16 -9.40
C ALA A 74 7.39 26.24 -10.32
N GLN A 75 8.16 26.74 -11.28
CA GLN A 75 7.60 27.28 -12.52
C GLN A 75 8.03 26.42 -13.70
N THR A 76 7.40 25.25 -13.85
CA THR A 76 7.26 24.68 -15.19
C THR A 76 6.14 25.44 -15.90
N SER A 77 6.47 25.98 -17.07
CA SER A 77 5.57 26.73 -17.94
C SER A 77 4.35 25.88 -18.32
N GLY A 78 3.25 25.99 -17.57
CA GLY A 78 2.01 25.29 -17.93
C GLY A 78 0.88 25.25 -16.91
N SER A 79 1.10 25.37 -15.59
CA SER A 79 0.01 25.29 -14.61
C SER A 79 -0.35 26.64 -14.00
N THR A 80 -1.37 27.29 -14.57
CA THR A 80 -1.97 28.53 -14.05
C THR A 80 -3.00 28.22 -12.95
N GLY A 81 -2.58 28.17 -11.69
CA GLY A 81 -3.47 28.11 -10.53
C GLY A 81 -2.69 28.22 -9.22
N PRO A 82 -3.27 28.80 -8.14
CA PRO A 82 -2.61 28.82 -6.83
C PRO A 82 -2.38 27.37 -6.39
N ILE A 83 -1.11 27.05 -6.13
CA ILE A 83 -0.67 25.76 -5.64
C ILE A 83 -1.18 25.67 -4.21
N GLY A 84 -2.39 25.13 -3.98
CA GLY A 84 -2.80 24.79 -2.60
C GLY A 84 -1.67 23.99 -1.95
N GLY A 85 -1.36 24.24 -0.67
CA GLY A 85 -0.08 23.89 -0.03
C GLY A 85 0.59 22.58 -0.47
N TRP A 86 1.91 22.53 -0.46
CA TRP A 86 2.69 21.42 -1.02
C TRP A 86 3.59 20.74 0.02
N PHE A 87 3.98 19.50 -0.25
CA PHE A 87 5.00 18.79 0.53
C PHE A 87 5.93 17.97 -0.38
N LYS A 88 7.15 17.73 0.08
CA LYS A 88 8.24 17.05 -0.62
C LYS A 88 8.70 15.85 0.19
N MET A 89 8.96 14.73 -0.49
CA MET A 89 9.37 13.48 0.14
C MET A 89 10.47 12.78 -0.67
N GLY A 90 11.35 12.07 0.02
CA GLY A 90 12.38 11.22 -0.59
C GLY A 90 11.92 9.77 -0.67
N LEU A 91 12.19 9.12 -1.79
CA LEU A 91 11.83 7.73 -2.05
C LEU A 91 13.09 6.92 -2.35
N ALA A 92 13.28 5.85 -1.59
CA ALA A 92 14.34 4.89 -1.85
C ALA A 92 14.03 4.03 -3.11
N PRO A 93 15.05 3.45 -3.77
CA PRO A 93 14.85 2.54 -4.90
C PRO A 93 13.86 1.40 -4.59
N GLU A 94 13.92 0.83 -3.38
CA GLU A 94 12.99 -0.22 -2.97
C GLU A 94 11.54 0.25 -2.96
N THR A 95 11.27 1.45 -2.43
CA THR A 95 9.92 2.03 -2.46
C THR A 95 9.43 2.20 -3.90
N LEU A 96 10.29 2.68 -4.80
CA LEU A 96 9.94 2.86 -6.21
C LEU A 96 9.66 1.53 -6.92
N ASN A 97 10.37 0.47 -6.56
CA ASN A 97 10.22 -0.85 -7.16
C ASN A 97 9.01 -1.62 -6.61
N ARG A 98 8.68 -1.43 -5.33
CA ARG A 98 7.64 -2.19 -4.62
C ARG A 98 6.27 -1.51 -4.63
N THR A 99 6.19 -0.28 -5.13
CA THR A 99 4.94 0.51 -5.15
C THR A 99 4.70 1.09 -6.54
N ASN A 100 3.46 1.50 -6.80
CA ASN A 100 3.10 2.25 -8.00
C ASN A 100 3.71 3.66 -8.04
N LEU A 101 4.35 4.14 -6.96
CA LEU A 101 4.98 5.47 -6.93
C LEU A 101 6.12 5.59 -7.95
N GLY A 102 6.79 4.48 -8.29
CA GLY A 102 7.79 4.44 -9.35
C GLY A 102 7.24 4.69 -10.75
N GLN A 103 5.93 4.52 -10.96
CA GLN A 103 5.24 4.64 -12.24
C GLN A 103 4.53 6.00 -12.42
N LEU A 104 4.42 6.79 -11.35
CA LEU A 104 3.72 8.07 -11.37
C LEU A 104 4.39 9.07 -12.32
N LYS A 105 3.55 9.86 -12.96
CA LYS A 105 3.88 11.00 -13.82
C LYS A 105 3.35 12.29 -13.20
N GLU A 106 3.98 13.40 -13.54
CA GLU A 106 3.48 14.72 -13.15
C GLU A 106 2.02 14.88 -13.61
N GLY A 107 1.17 15.36 -12.71
CA GLY A 107 -0.28 15.41 -12.91
C GLY A 107 -1.05 14.21 -12.36
N ASP A 108 -0.41 13.11 -11.98
CA ASP A 108 -1.10 11.97 -11.37
C ASP A 108 -1.57 12.29 -9.95
N TRP A 109 -2.79 11.84 -9.62
CA TRP A 109 -3.37 12.01 -8.30
C TRP A 109 -3.02 10.83 -7.39
N VAL A 110 -2.79 11.12 -6.11
CA VAL A 110 -2.47 10.14 -5.07
C VAL A 110 -3.36 10.32 -3.85
N ASN A 111 -3.61 9.23 -3.13
CA ASN A 111 -4.25 9.26 -1.83
C ASN A 111 -3.22 9.66 -0.76
N CYS A 112 -3.64 10.49 0.19
CA CYS A 112 -2.82 10.94 1.31
C CYS A 112 -3.54 10.70 2.65
N GLU A 113 -2.78 10.20 3.62
CA GLU A 113 -3.19 10.04 5.02
C GLU A 113 -2.02 10.40 5.92
N ARG A 114 -2.22 11.30 6.88
CA ARG A 114 -1.22 11.64 7.90
C ARG A 114 -1.09 10.51 8.90
N ALA A 115 0.09 10.38 9.51
CA ALA A 115 0.25 9.46 10.62
C ALA A 115 -0.67 9.86 11.78
N MET A 116 -1.29 8.87 12.41
CA MET A 116 -2.15 9.10 13.56
C MET A 116 -1.37 9.70 14.74
N SER A 117 -1.97 10.70 15.40
CA SER A 117 -1.55 11.10 16.75
C SER A 117 -1.99 10.06 17.79
N ALA A 118 -1.24 9.95 18.87
CA ALA A 118 -1.45 8.95 19.92
C ALA A 118 -2.81 9.04 20.64
N ASP A 119 -3.41 10.23 20.64
CA ASP A 119 -4.71 10.55 21.25
C ASP A 119 -5.88 10.43 20.27
N THR A 120 -5.62 10.15 19.00
CA THR A 120 -6.66 10.11 17.98
C THR A 120 -7.46 8.81 18.08
N ARG A 121 -8.79 8.92 17.88
CA ARG A 121 -9.67 7.75 17.82
C ARG A 121 -9.28 6.87 16.62
N PHE A 122 -9.08 5.58 16.86
CA PHE A 122 -9.01 4.58 15.80
C PHE A 122 -10.38 4.48 15.12
N GLY A 123 -10.59 5.29 14.07
CA GLY A 123 -11.83 5.31 13.30
C GLY A 123 -11.97 4.09 12.39
N GLY A 124 -10.85 3.46 12.03
CA GLY A 124 -10.80 2.12 11.46
C GLY A 124 -10.99 1.04 12.53
N HIS A 125 -10.74 -0.23 12.18
CA HIS A 125 -10.92 -1.35 13.09
C HIS A 125 -9.69 -2.27 13.11
N PHE A 126 -9.33 -2.76 14.30
CA PHE A 126 -8.61 -4.03 14.47
C PHE A 126 -9.63 -5.17 14.22
N VAL A 127 -10.17 -5.23 13.01
CA VAL A 127 -11.10 -6.30 12.60
C VAL A 127 -10.36 -7.18 11.61
N GLN A 128 -10.38 -8.49 11.87
CA GLN A 128 -9.79 -9.49 10.98
C GLN A 128 -10.35 -9.33 9.55
N GLY A 129 -9.47 -9.18 8.57
CA GLY A 129 -9.82 -9.35 7.16
C GLY A 129 -9.99 -8.08 6.33
N TYR A 130 -9.20 -7.03 6.58
CA TYR A 130 -9.07 -5.91 5.65
C TYR A 130 -7.72 -5.93 4.91
N ILE A 131 -7.70 -5.28 3.75
CA ILE A 131 -6.48 -4.90 3.05
C ILE A 131 -6.51 -3.40 2.82
N THR A 132 -5.35 -2.78 2.56
CA THR A 132 -5.34 -1.44 1.99
C THR A 132 -4.99 -1.52 0.50
N LEU A 133 -5.76 -0.78 -0.31
CA LEU A 133 -5.48 -0.54 -1.72
C LEU A 133 -5.19 0.94 -1.92
N ASP A 134 -3.96 1.29 -2.31
CA ASP A 134 -3.44 2.65 -2.32
C ASP A 134 -3.72 3.39 -1.00
N GLY A 135 -3.51 2.69 0.11
CA GLY A 135 -3.78 3.19 1.46
C GLY A 135 -5.24 3.16 1.87
N THR A 136 -6.20 2.89 0.98
CA THR A 136 -7.63 2.84 1.37
C THR A 136 -7.96 1.50 2.02
N SER A 137 -8.38 1.50 3.28
CA SER A 137 -8.83 0.30 4.00
C SER A 137 -10.15 -0.23 3.42
N LEU A 138 -10.14 -1.50 3.01
CA LEU A 138 -11.25 -2.14 2.32
C LEU A 138 -11.46 -3.56 2.84
N THR A 139 -12.73 -3.95 2.96
CA THR A 139 -13.14 -5.31 3.30
C THR A 139 -13.09 -6.19 2.06
N LEU A 140 -12.53 -7.39 2.22
CA LEU A 140 -12.60 -8.43 1.20
C LEU A 140 -14.01 -9.03 1.13
N THR A 141 -14.58 -9.10 -0.07
CA THR A 141 -15.91 -9.70 -0.28
C THR A 141 -15.83 -11.14 -0.75
N GLU A 142 -14.75 -11.49 -1.43
CA GLU A 142 -14.45 -12.84 -1.92
C GLU A 142 -12.95 -12.98 -2.18
N SER A 143 -12.49 -14.24 -2.23
CA SER A 143 -11.11 -14.55 -2.62
C SER A 143 -11.08 -15.91 -3.32
N SER A 144 -10.30 -16.02 -4.38
CA SER A 144 -10.12 -17.25 -5.14
C SER A 144 -8.68 -17.37 -5.61
N VAL A 145 -8.15 -18.59 -5.61
CA VAL A 145 -6.91 -18.91 -6.31
C VAL A 145 -7.26 -19.32 -7.73
N VAL A 146 -6.69 -18.65 -8.71
CA VAL A 146 -6.88 -18.93 -10.13
C VAL A 146 -5.55 -19.32 -10.77
N PRO A 147 -5.52 -20.13 -11.83
CA PRO A 147 -4.31 -20.34 -12.60
C PRO A 147 -3.76 -19.00 -13.07
N ALA A 148 -2.44 -18.81 -13.01
CA ALA A 148 -1.84 -17.58 -13.48
C ALA A 148 -2.15 -17.38 -14.97
N THR A 149 -2.87 -16.30 -15.30
CA THR A 149 -3.27 -16.01 -16.69
C THR A 149 -2.24 -15.18 -17.45
N ALA A 150 -1.20 -14.69 -16.76
CA ALA A 150 -0.06 -13.98 -17.33
C ALA A 150 1.16 -14.12 -16.42
N ALA A 151 2.36 -14.14 -17.01
CA ALA A 151 3.59 -14.00 -16.25
C ALA A 151 3.66 -12.58 -15.64
N PRO A 152 4.08 -12.41 -14.38
CA PRO A 152 4.24 -11.09 -13.79
C PRO A 152 5.38 -10.33 -14.48
N SER A 153 5.32 -9.00 -14.40
CA SER A 153 6.27 -8.09 -15.03
C SER A 153 7.70 -8.20 -14.47
N ASP A 154 7.87 -8.82 -13.31
CA ASP A 154 9.18 -9.07 -12.67
C ASP A 154 9.85 -10.38 -13.13
N GLY A 155 9.20 -11.14 -14.03
CA GLY A 155 9.73 -12.40 -14.56
C GLY A 155 9.62 -13.59 -13.61
N ALA A 156 8.92 -13.45 -12.46
CA ALA A 156 8.70 -14.57 -11.57
C ALA A 156 7.83 -15.65 -12.23
N GLN A 157 8.19 -16.92 -12.07
CA GLN A 157 7.34 -18.04 -12.49
C GLN A 157 6.23 -18.20 -11.45
N VAL A 158 5.03 -17.76 -11.78
CA VAL A 158 3.87 -17.84 -10.91
C VAL A 158 2.88 -18.81 -11.54
N ASN A 159 2.63 -19.94 -10.87
CA ASN A 159 1.68 -20.94 -11.35
C ASN A 159 0.23 -20.59 -10.98
N GLU A 160 0.05 -19.79 -9.93
CA GLU A 160 -1.24 -19.46 -9.34
C GLU A 160 -1.31 -17.97 -8.98
N GLN A 161 -2.42 -17.32 -9.29
CA GLN A 161 -2.70 -15.94 -8.89
C GLN A 161 -3.84 -15.93 -7.88
N VAL A 162 -3.74 -15.02 -6.90
CA VAL A 162 -4.84 -14.75 -5.97
C VAL A 162 -5.67 -13.61 -6.55
N SER A 163 -6.95 -13.86 -6.77
CA SER A 163 -7.95 -12.83 -7.05
C SER A 163 -8.81 -12.62 -5.82
N PHE A 164 -9.21 -11.38 -5.57
CA PHE A 164 -10.11 -11.04 -4.49
C PHE A 164 -11.04 -9.90 -4.90
N GLY A 165 -12.24 -9.91 -4.35
CA GLY A 165 -13.22 -8.85 -4.52
C GLY A 165 -13.18 -7.85 -3.37
N ILE A 166 -13.47 -6.60 -3.69
CA ILE A 166 -13.72 -5.53 -2.73
C ILE A 166 -15.00 -4.79 -3.11
N MET A 167 -15.62 -4.13 -2.15
CA MET A 167 -16.74 -3.23 -2.40
C MET A 167 -16.37 -1.80 -2.01
N LEU A 168 -16.49 -0.87 -2.96
CA LEU A 168 -16.24 0.55 -2.73
C LEU A 168 -17.56 1.30 -2.64
N ILE A 169 -17.91 1.80 -1.46
CA ILE A 169 -19.14 2.58 -1.26
C ILE A 169 -19.07 3.93 -1.97
N ALA A 170 -20.24 4.51 -2.29
CA ALA A 170 -20.34 5.77 -3.02
C ALA A 170 -19.56 6.92 -2.36
N HIS A 171 -19.51 6.96 -1.03
CA HIS A 171 -18.71 7.96 -0.31
C HIS A 171 -17.22 7.85 -0.67
N SER A 172 -16.63 6.66 -0.51
CA SER A 172 -15.21 6.42 -0.78
C SER A 172 -14.85 6.67 -2.25
N GLN A 173 -15.73 6.32 -3.19
CA GLN A 173 -15.54 6.62 -4.62
C GLN A 173 -15.30 8.12 -4.88
N SER A 174 -15.88 9.02 -4.09
CA SER A 174 -15.64 10.46 -4.25
C SER A 174 -14.35 10.97 -3.59
N LYS A 175 -13.75 10.16 -2.72
CA LYS A 175 -12.66 10.56 -1.81
C LYS A 175 -11.31 9.97 -2.17
N VAL A 176 -11.28 8.80 -2.82
CA VAL A 176 -10.04 8.09 -3.13
C VAL A 176 -9.78 8.06 -4.64
N THR A 177 -8.55 7.73 -5.04
CA THR A 177 -8.15 7.63 -6.46
C THR A 177 -8.62 6.33 -7.11
N LEU A 178 -8.92 5.29 -6.32
CA LEU A 178 -9.24 3.95 -6.80
C LEU A 178 -10.43 3.92 -7.78
N SER A 179 -11.43 4.78 -7.60
CA SER A 179 -12.61 4.86 -8.49
C SER A 179 -12.31 5.37 -9.89
N SER A 180 -11.17 6.04 -10.08
CA SER A 180 -10.75 6.59 -11.37
C SER A 180 -9.80 5.66 -12.11
N LYS A 181 -9.44 4.52 -11.51
CA LYS A 181 -8.53 3.54 -12.11
C LYS A 181 -9.24 2.66 -13.11
N ASN A 182 -8.52 2.28 -14.16
CA ASN A 182 -8.97 1.36 -15.19
C ASN A 182 -8.43 -0.05 -14.93
N VAL A 183 -9.05 -1.04 -15.59
CA VAL A 183 -8.52 -2.41 -15.60
C VAL A 183 -7.11 -2.40 -16.18
N GLY A 184 -6.16 -2.98 -15.43
CA GLY A 184 -4.74 -3.01 -15.77
C GLY A 184 -3.89 -2.01 -14.98
N ASP A 185 -4.49 -1.02 -14.32
CA ASP A 185 -3.75 -0.11 -13.45
C ASP A 185 -3.25 -0.83 -12.19
N THR A 186 -2.05 -0.46 -11.74
CA THR A 186 -1.43 -1.04 -10.54
C THR A 186 -1.92 -0.34 -9.27
N VAL A 187 -2.03 -1.08 -8.17
CA VAL A 187 -2.40 -0.57 -6.85
C VAL A 187 -1.37 -1.02 -5.82
N ASN A 188 -1.08 -0.19 -4.83
CA ASN A 188 -0.28 -0.61 -3.68
C ASN A 188 -1.18 -1.47 -2.78
N VAL A 189 -0.72 -2.69 -2.46
CA VAL A 189 -1.46 -3.60 -1.59
C VAL A 189 -0.73 -3.74 -0.27
N GLU A 190 -1.39 -3.40 0.84
CA GLU A 190 -0.94 -3.74 2.18
C GLU A 190 -1.92 -4.73 2.81
N VAL A 191 -1.44 -5.92 3.16
CA VAL A 191 -2.24 -6.90 3.92
C VAL A 191 -2.11 -6.63 5.41
N ASP A 192 -3.18 -6.92 6.15
CA ASP A 192 -3.22 -6.82 7.61
C ASP A 192 -2.00 -7.50 8.25
N SER A 193 -1.32 -6.76 9.13
CA SER A 193 -0.17 -7.26 9.88
C SER A 193 -0.53 -8.50 10.72
N VAL A 194 -1.73 -8.56 11.30
CA VAL A 194 -2.23 -9.76 12.00
C VAL A 194 -2.33 -10.94 11.04
N GLY A 195 -2.82 -10.70 9.82
CA GLY A 195 -2.84 -11.69 8.75
C GLY A 195 -1.45 -12.23 8.40
N LYS A 196 -0.43 -11.35 8.31
CA LYS A 196 0.97 -11.76 8.09
C LYS A 196 1.49 -12.65 9.22
N PHE A 197 1.24 -12.26 10.48
CA PHE A 197 1.64 -13.06 11.65
C PHE A 197 0.95 -14.43 11.67
N ILE A 198 -0.35 -14.48 11.38
CA ILE A 198 -1.09 -15.75 11.28
C ILE A 198 -0.53 -16.60 10.14
N GLY A 199 -0.26 -16.01 8.97
CA GLY A 199 0.32 -16.72 7.84
C GLY A 199 1.65 -17.38 8.18
N VAL A 200 2.56 -16.64 8.81
CA VAL A 200 3.86 -17.19 9.28
C VAL A 200 3.65 -18.30 10.32
N ALA A 201 2.72 -18.11 11.27
CA ALA A 201 2.44 -19.11 12.31
C ALA A 201 1.86 -20.40 11.73
N VAL A 202 0.89 -20.29 10.81
CA VAL A 202 0.27 -21.44 10.12
C VAL A 202 1.29 -22.14 9.24
N ASP A 203 2.04 -21.39 8.43
CA ASP A 203 3.09 -21.95 7.57
C ASP A 203 4.15 -22.67 8.40
N SER A 204 4.57 -22.10 9.54
CA SER A 204 5.52 -22.76 10.45
C SER A 204 4.98 -24.08 11.02
N VAL A 205 3.68 -24.19 11.30
CA VAL A 205 3.04 -25.44 11.76
C VAL A 205 2.96 -26.48 10.63
N LEU A 206 2.66 -26.04 9.40
CA LEU A 206 2.47 -26.91 8.25
C LEU A 206 3.79 -27.36 7.59
N SER A 207 4.76 -26.45 7.46
CA SER A 207 6.10 -26.71 6.91
C SER A 207 7.05 -27.38 7.91
N GLY A 208 6.69 -27.37 9.19
CA GLY A 208 7.35 -28.11 10.26
C GLY A 208 7.11 -29.62 10.17
N SER A 209 7.50 -30.26 9.07
CA SER A 209 7.45 -31.71 8.79
C SER A 209 8.31 -32.60 9.73
N GLY A 210 8.50 -32.20 10.99
CA GLY A 210 9.19 -32.98 12.01
C GLY A 210 8.77 -32.68 13.46
N GLY A 211 7.92 -31.68 13.70
CA GLY A 211 7.44 -31.30 15.02
C GLY A 211 6.18 -32.06 15.46
N ALA A 212 5.88 -32.06 16.77
CA ALA A 212 4.71 -32.73 17.36
C ALA A 212 3.36 -32.30 16.74
N ALA A 213 3.26 -31.09 16.19
CA ALA A 213 2.06 -30.60 15.50
C ALA A 213 1.86 -31.23 14.11
N GLY A 214 2.94 -31.40 13.33
CA GLY A 214 2.90 -32.07 12.02
C GLY A 214 2.42 -33.52 12.14
N LYS A 215 2.96 -34.27 13.12
CA LYS A 215 2.51 -35.65 13.41
C LYS A 215 1.04 -35.73 13.82
N LYS A 216 0.51 -34.68 14.49
CA LYS A 216 -0.88 -34.64 14.93
C LYS A 216 -1.84 -34.36 13.78
N LEU A 217 -1.41 -33.55 12.80
CA LEU A 217 -2.17 -33.30 11.56
C LEU A 217 -2.15 -34.53 10.65
N GLU A 218 -0.98 -35.17 10.50
CA GLU A 218 -0.82 -36.41 9.72
C GLU A 218 -1.73 -37.52 10.25
N GLY A 219 -1.75 -37.75 11.57
CA GLY A 219 -2.67 -38.72 12.18
C GLY A 219 -4.16 -38.34 12.04
N LEU A 220 -4.49 -37.04 12.01
CA LEU A 220 -5.86 -36.59 11.75
C LEU A 220 -6.27 -36.88 10.30
N ILE A 221 -5.36 -36.64 9.35
CA ILE A 221 -5.56 -36.92 7.93
C ILE A 221 -5.72 -38.42 7.71
N GLU A 222 -4.84 -39.26 8.29
CA GLU A 222 -4.96 -40.72 8.22
C GLU A 222 -6.31 -41.21 8.74
N SER A 223 -6.73 -40.75 9.93
CA SER A 223 -8.04 -41.13 10.52
C SER A 223 -9.26 -40.64 9.71
N ILE A 224 -9.12 -39.58 8.90
CA ILE A 224 -10.17 -39.13 8.00
C ILE A 224 -10.18 -39.99 6.74
N VAL A 225 -9.00 -40.28 6.17
CA VAL A 225 -8.85 -41.12 4.99
C VAL A 225 -9.34 -42.54 5.25
N GLU A 226 -8.95 -43.18 6.35
CA GLU A 226 -9.43 -44.52 6.73
C GLU A 226 -10.95 -44.57 6.80
N ARG A 227 -11.57 -43.61 7.51
CA ARG A 227 -13.04 -43.53 7.60
C ARG A 227 -13.72 -43.40 6.24
N VAL A 228 -13.12 -42.67 5.31
CA VAL A 228 -13.67 -42.52 3.95
C VAL A 228 -13.49 -43.81 3.15
N LEU A 229 -12.35 -44.48 3.29
CA LEU A 229 -12.07 -45.74 2.61
C LEU A 229 -12.97 -46.88 3.12
N GLU A 230 -13.17 -47.01 4.44
CA GLU A 230 -14.12 -47.95 5.05
C GLU A 230 -15.54 -47.70 4.54
N LYS A 231 -15.97 -46.43 4.52
CA LYS A 231 -17.31 -46.04 4.05
C LYS A 231 -17.52 -46.32 2.55
N ARG A 232 -16.44 -46.44 1.78
CA ARG A 232 -16.46 -46.81 0.36
C ARG A 232 -16.17 -48.31 0.13
N GLY A 233 -15.92 -49.09 1.18
CA GLY A 233 -15.61 -50.53 1.09
C GLY A 233 -14.29 -50.83 0.37
N LEU A 234 -13.34 -49.90 0.43
CA LEU A 234 -12.03 -50.03 -0.22
C LEU A 234 -10.96 -50.62 0.71
N ILE A 235 -11.24 -50.62 2.02
CA ILE A 235 -10.53 -51.33 3.09
C ILE A 235 -11.55 -51.88 4.08
#